data_AF-A0A496VYE0-F1
#
_entry.id   AF-A0A496VYE0-F1
#
_cell.length_a   1.000
_cell.length_b   1.000
_cell.length_c   1.000
_cell.angle_alpha   90.00
_cell.angle_beta   90.00
_cell.angle_gamma   90.00
#
_symmetry.space_group_name_H-M   'P 1'
#
loop_
_entity.id
_entity.type
_entity.pdbx_description
1 polymer ?
#
loop_
_entity_poly.entity_id
_entity_poly.type
_entity_poly.pdbx_seq_one_letter_code
_entity_poly.pdbx_strand_id
1 'polypeptide(L)' 'MDIKEITQNMSEIFSKMTQKEKFDLFLSANIIDEEGYYPSRFFSDSTVKADREAKTPFRKQ' A
#
# COMPACT_ATOMS: atom_id res chain seq x y z
N MET A 1 0.77 -23.57 -7.89
CA MET A 1 0.56 -22.90 -6.59
C MET A 1 -0.91 -22.55 -6.49
N ASP A 2 -1.55 -23.01 -5.42
CA ASP A 2 -2.91 -22.62 -5.06
C ASP A 2 -2.94 -21.14 -4.63
N ILE A 3 -4.03 -20.42 -4.92
CA ILE A 3 -4.28 -19.05 -4.40
C ILE A 3 -4.12 -19.02 -2.87
N LYS A 4 -4.51 -20.08 -2.17
CA LYS A 4 -4.30 -20.19 -0.72
C LYS A 4 -2.83 -20.17 -0.34
N GLU A 5 -2.00 -20.96 -1.02
CA GLU A 5 -0.55 -21.01 -0.79
C GLU A 5 0.10 -19.67 -1.12
N ILE A 6 -0.30 -19.02 -2.23
CA ILE A 6 0.19 -17.69 -2.61
C ILE A 6 -0.12 -16.67 -1.52
N THR A 7 -1.34 -16.70 -0.99
CA THR A 7 -1.80 -15.78 0.05
C THR A 7 -1.04 -15.99 1.37
N GLN A 8 -0.82 -17.24 1.78
CA GLN A 8 -0.02 -17.57 2.96
C GLN A 8 1.44 -17.12 2.80
N ASN A 9 2.07 -17.44 1.69
CA ASN A 9 3.46 -17.06 1.42
C ASN A 9 3.62 -15.54 1.43
N MET A 10 2.70 -14.81 0.80
CA MET A 10 2.69 -13.35 0.84
C MET A 10 2.53 -12.81 2.26
N SER A 11 1.61 -13.36 3.05
CA SER A 11 1.42 -12.94 4.43
C SER A 11 2.68 -13.12 5.29
N GLU A 12 3.43 -14.21 5.08
CA GLU A 12 4.69 -14.47 5.78
C GLU A 12 5.84 -13.55 5.33
N ILE A 13 5.88 -13.17 4.05
CA ILE A 13 6.84 -12.20 3.55
C ILE A 13 6.54 -10.83 4.17
N PHE A 14 5.27 -10.40 4.12
CA PHE A 14 4.84 -9.12 4.68
C PHE A 14 5.06 -9.00 6.19
N SER A 15 5.01 -10.09 6.95
CA SER A 15 5.27 -10.04 8.40
C SER A 15 6.75 -9.78 8.72
N LYS A 16 7.67 -10.13 7.82
CA LYS A 16 9.12 -9.94 7.97
C LYS A 16 9.61 -8.60 7.44
N MET A 17 8.83 -7.93 6.59
CA MET A 17 9.17 -6.64 6.01
C MET A 17 9.02 -5.50 7.03
N THR A 18 9.99 -4.60 7.03
CA THR A 18 9.91 -3.31 7.70
C THR A 18 8.86 -2.41 7.04
N GLN A 19 8.43 -1.37 7.76
CA GLN A 19 7.47 -0.42 7.18
C GLN A 19 8.02 0.32 5.96
N LYS A 20 9.33 0.61 5.95
CA LYS A 20 9.98 1.22 4.79
C LYS A 20 9.92 0.31 3.57
N GLU A 21 10.24 -0.97 3.72
CA GLU A 21 10.17 -1.92 2.62
C GLU A 21 8.74 -2.10 2.10
N LYS A 22 7.74 -2.05 2.99
CA LYS A 22 6.32 -2.07 2.59
C LYS A 22 5.96 -0.81 1.80
N PHE A 23 6.41 0.35 2.25
CA PHE A 23 6.21 1.61 1.54
C PHE A 23 6.83 1.56 0.14
N ASP A 24 8.10 1.16 0.03
CA ASP A 24 8.81 1.06 -1.24
C ASP A 24 8.15 0.05 -2.19
N LEU A 25 7.66 -1.08 -1.66
CA LEU A 25 6.91 -2.06 -2.44
C LEU A 25 5.60 -1.47 -2.99
N PHE A 26 4.84 -0.75 -2.16
CA PHE A 26 3.58 -0.15 -2.60
C PHE A 26 3.79 1.02 -3.57
N LEU A 27 4.86 1.81 -3.38
CA LEU A 27 5.25 2.89 -4.27
C LEU A 27 5.65 2.33 -5.65
N SER A 28 6.53 1.32 -5.69
CA SER A 28 6.96 0.69 -6.94
C SER A 28 5.83 -0.04 -7.68
N ALA A 29 4.85 -0.56 -6.94
CA ALA A 29 3.64 -1.15 -7.51
C ALA A 29 2.60 -0.10 -7.99
N ASN A 30 2.87 1.20 -7.86
CA ASN A 30 1.94 2.31 -8.15
C ASN A 30 0.62 2.22 -7.38
N ILE A 31 0.64 1.57 -6.21
CA ILE A 31 -0.52 1.51 -5.31
C ILE A 31 -0.61 2.82 -4.52
N ILE A 32 0.53 3.42 -4.17
CA ILE A 32 0.63 4.70 -3.48
C ILE A 32 1.57 5.66 -4.23
N ASP A 33 1.40 6.97 -4.02
CA ASP A 33 2.32 8.02 -4.46
C ASP A 33 3.48 8.26 -3.46
N GLU A 34 4.37 9.19 -3.79
CA GLU A 34 5.57 9.51 -2.98
C GLU A 34 5.25 10.08 -1.60
N GLU A 35 4.07 10.68 -1.43
CA GLU A 35 3.60 11.14 -0.12
C GLU A 35 2.94 9.99 0.66
N GLY A 36 2.85 8.82 0.03
CA GLY A 36 1.91 7.80 0.35
C GLY A 36 0.50 8.39 0.29
N TYR A 37 -0.12 8.46 -0.85
CA TYR A 37 -1.57 8.54 -1.01
C TYR A 37 -1.98 7.72 -2.20
N TYR A 38 -3.24 7.31 -2.26
CA TYR A 38 -3.70 6.70 -3.50
C TYR A 38 -3.48 7.68 -4.67
N PRO A 39 -2.81 7.25 -5.74
CA PRO A 39 -2.51 8.12 -6.87
C PRO A 39 -3.78 8.42 -7.67
N SER A 40 -4.01 9.69 -8.01
CA SER A 40 -5.13 10.13 -8.85
C SER A 40 -5.14 9.54 -10.26
N ARG A 41 -4.01 8.98 -10.70
CA ARG A 41 -3.91 8.27 -11.98
C ARG A 41 -4.73 6.97 -12.02
N PHE A 42 -4.89 6.30 -10.88
CA PHE A 42 -5.51 4.98 -10.80
C PHE A 42 -6.80 4.96 -9.98
N PHE A 43 -7.01 5.96 -9.11
CA PHE A 43 -8.17 6.06 -8.23
C PHE A 43 -8.98 7.32 -8.52
N SER A 44 -10.28 7.32 -8.22
CA SER A 44 -11.13 8.50 -8.40
C SER A 44 -10.74 9.62 -7.43
N ASP A 45 -10.99 10.87 -7.84
CA ASP A 45 -10.71 12.04 -6.99
C ASP A 45 -11.39 11.96 -5.62
N SER A 46 -12.60 11.40 -5.55
CA SER A 46 -13.31 11.18 -4.28
C SER A 46 -12.57 10.22 -3.35
N THR A 47 -11.99 9.14 -3.88
CA THR A 47 -11.20 8.17 -3.12
C THR A 47 -9.87 8.75 -2.67
N VAL A 48 -9.18 9.47 -3.56
CA VAL A 48 -7.90 10.13 -3.25
C VAL A 48 -8.10 11.18 -2.17
N LYS A 49 -9.15 11.99 -2.28
CA LYS A 49 -9.50 13.02 -1.29
C LYS A 49 -9.83 12.40 0.07
N ALA A 50 -10.65 11.35 0.09
CA ALA A 50 -10.98 10.65 1.33
C ALA A 50 -9.74 10.04 2.00
N ASP A 51 -8.82 9.43 1.24
CA ASP A 51 -7.56 8.87 1.78
C ASP A 51 -6.65 9.95 2.38
N ARG A 52 -6.57 11.10 1.71
CA ARG A 52 -5.81 12.27 2.18
C ARG A 52 -6.41 12.89 3.45
N GLU A 53 -7.73 12.95 3.54
CA GLU A 53 -8.46 13.46 4.71
C GLU A 53 -8.38 12.50 5.91
N ALA A 54 -8.47 11.18 5.64
CA ALA A 54 -8.39 10.15 6.66
C ALA A 54 -7.02 10.08 7.36
N LYS A 55 -5.96 10.60 6.73
CA LYS A 55 -4.58 10.55 7.23
C LYS A 55 -4.19 9.14 7.66
N THR A 56 -4.62 8.16 6.86
CA THR A 56 -4.59 6.75 7.24
C THR A 56 -3.15 6.33 7.58
N PRO A 57 -2.92 5.75 8.77
CA PRO A 57 -1.61 5.68 9.44
C PRO A 57 -0.56 4.74 8.84
N PHE A 58 -0.71 4.25 7.60
CA PHE A 58 0.40 3.55 6.92
C PHE A 58 1.65 4.43 6.75
N ARG A 59 1.52 5.74 6.99
CA ARG A 59 2.38 6.78 6.41
C ARG A 59 2.79 7.88 7.38
N LYS A 60 2.21 7.90 8.58
CA LYS A 60 2.71 8.73 9.68
C LYS A 60 3.56 7.84 10.60
N GLN A 61 4.85 8.18 10.65
CA GLN A 61 5.69 7.87 11.79
C GLN A 61 5.07 8.43 13.08
#